data_AF-A0A3E1RHT6-F1
#
_entry.id   AF-A0A3E1RHT6-F1
#
_cell.length_a   1.000
_cell.length_b   1.000
_cell.length_c   1.000
_cell.angle_alpha   90.00
_cell.angle_beta   90.00
_cell.angle_gamma   90.00
#
_symmetry.space_group_name_H-M   'P 1'
#
loop_
_entity.id
_entity.type
_entity.pdbx_description
1 polymer ?
#
loop_
_entity_poly.entity_id
_entity_poly.type
_entity_poly.pdbx_seq_one_letter_code
_entity_poly.pdbx_strand_id
1 'polypeptide(L)'
;MKNFTRIKQWLLTAMQVAALGSALLGGSAAMAADDLVLNGDAKCTACHDEGDSPEVLKIGKTRHGVRADARTPSCTSCHGDSAAHMGYKGSAKPPAPDRSFGKRSLTPVAERNEACLSCHQKDAKRSHWEGSVHQARDVACTSCHEVHTGHDKVRDKQTQAEVCFACHKEQRTQVNKPSHHPIPEGKMTCSDCHNAHGSVGPKLMKRDSVVDTCYTCHMEKRGPFVHNHEPVSEDCSNCHNPHGTVVESMLKARPPFLCHQCHTPHGGFIPQLAGAQSALNTSTNTNTTGKSKINVTQGRSCMNCHTQVHGTNNPAATNPTPQFNFR
;
A
#
# COMPACT_ATOMS: atom_id res chain seq x y z
N MET A 1 -49.47 82.11 30.39
CA MET A 1 -48.24 81.32 30.22
C MET A 1 -48.59 79.98 29.58
N LYS A 2 -48.20 79.80 28.30
CA LYS A 2 -47.88 78.57 27.54
C LYS A 2 -48.90 77.40 27.62
N ASN A 3 -49.86 77.30 26.69
CA ASN A 3 -49.81 76.79 25.29
C ASN A 3 -50.29 75.32 25.16
N PHE A 4 -51.60 75.20 24.93
CA PHE A 4 -52.29 74.11 24.24
C PHE A 4 -51.87 74.04 22.76
N THR A 5 -51.51 72.85 22.25
CA THR A 5 -51.56 72.38 20.82
C THR A 5 -50.71 71.10 20.73
N ARG A 6 -51.06 69.96 20.12
CA ARG A 6 -51.99 69.62 19.04
C ARG A 6 -52.42 68.14 19.16
N ILE A 7 -53.72 67.94 19.24
CA ILE A 7 -54.48 66.72 18.92
C ILE A 7 -55.10 66.94 17.53
N LYS A 8 -55.34 65.86 16.79
CA LYS A 8 -55.94 65.77 15.43
C LYS A 8 -54.98 66.11 14.30
N GLN A 9 -54.64 65.10 13.49
CA GLN A 9 -55.02 65.14 12.06
C GLN A 9 -54.63 63.85 11.28
N TRP A 10 -55.66 63.25 10.65
CA TRP A 10 -55.61 62.37 9.47
C TRP A 10 -55.36 60.86 9.66
N LEU A 11 -56.27 60.21 10.38
CA LEU A 11 -56.93 59.00 9.86
C LEU A 11 -58.07 59.44 8.93
N LEU A 12 -58.23 58.76 7.80
CA LEU A 12 -59.35 58.85 6.83
C LEU A 12 -59.28 59.98 5.79
N THR A 13 -58.46 59.78 4.76
CA THR A 13 -58.89 60.01 3.38
C THR A 13 -58.74 58.72 2.60
N ALA A 14 -59.81 57.95 2.64
CA ALA A 14 -60.10 56.93 1.67
C ALA A 14 -60.35 57.56 0.29
N MET A 15 -60.18 56.71 -0.73
CA MET A 15 -60.79 56.76 -2.07
C MET A 15 -60.15 57.67 -3.14
N GLN A 16 -59.73 56.95 -4.20
CA GLN A 16 -59.76 57.29 -5.62
C GLN A 16 -58.59 58.10 -6.20
N VAL A 17 -57.55 57.39 -6.64
CA VAL A 17 -57.17 57.41 -8.07
C VAL A 17 -56.86 55.98 -8.49
N ALA A 18 -57.64 55.48 -9.45
CA ALA A 18 -57.47 54.20 -10.09
C ALA A 18 -56.58 54.33 -11.35
N ALA A 19 -55.99 53.18 -11.71
CA ALA A 19 -55.64 52.73 -13.04
C ALA A 19 -54.21 52.97 -13.58
N LEU A 20 -53.73 51.89 -14.20
CA LEU A 20 -52.68 51.71 -15.21
C LEU A 20 -51.27 51.40 -14.71
N GLY A 21 -50.86 50.14 -14.91
CA GLY A 21 -49.45 49.77 -14.90
C GLY A 21 -49.14 48.29 -14.68
N SER A 22 -49.72 47.38 -15.48
CA SER A 22 -49.19 46.02 -15.64
C SER A 22 -47.72 46.09 -16.05
N ALA A 23 -46.81 45.58 -15.23
CA ALA A 23 -45.47 45.18 -15.67
C ALA A 23 -45.03 43.96 -14.86
N LEU A 24 -45.33 42.81 -15.45
CA LEU A 24 -44.63 41.55 -15.23
C LEU A 24 -43.13 41.80 -15.33
N LEU A 25 -42.45 41.78 -14.19
CA LEU A 25 -41.04 41.38 -14.14
C LEU A 25 -41.01 40.02 -13.47
N GLY A 26 -41.44 39.02 -14.26
CA GLY A 26 -41.02 37.64 -14.10
C GLY A 26 -39.51 37.55 -14.33
N GLY A 27 -38.74 38.03 -13.35
CA GLY A 27 -37.37 37.61 -13.17
C GLY A 27 -37.41 36.33 -12.36
N SER A 28 -37.68 35.19 -13.01
CA SER A 28 -37.26 33.92 -12.46
C SER A 28 -35.73 33.96 -12.44
N ALA A 29 -35.17 34.44 -11.33
CA ALA A 29 -33.85 34.03 -10.92
C ALA A 29 -33.92 32.51 -10.84
N ALA A 30 -33.40 31.84 -11.88
CA ALA A 30 -33.17 30.41 -11.81
C ALA A 30 -32.33 30.21 -10.55
N MET A 31 -32.90 29.58 -9.53
CA MET A 31 -32.13 29.12 -8.38
C MET A 31 -30.98 28.32 -8.97
N ALA A 32 -29.75 28.78 -8.77
CA ALA A 32 -28.59 27.99 -9.12
C ALA A 32 -28.77 26.64 -8.43
N ALA A 33 -28.77 25.56 -9.22
CA ALA A 33 -28.96 24.23 -8.66
C ALA A 33 -27.89 24.01 -7.58
N ASP A 34 -28.31 23.54 -6.41
CA ASP A 34 -27.41 23.32 -5.29
C ASP A 34 -26.45 22.16 -5.63
N ASP A 35 -25.18 22.36 -5.31
CA ASP A 35 -24.18 21.30 -5.41
C ASP A 35 -24.57 20.13 -4.49
N LEU A 36 -24.47 18.89 -4.98
CA LEU A 36 -24.90 17.69 -4.24
C LEU A 36 -23.76 16.89 -3.58
N VAL A 37 -22.67 16.60 -4.29
CA VAL A 37 -21.53 15.77 -3.81
C VAL A 37 -20.22 16.54 -3.68
N LEU A 38 -19.79 17.28 -4.71
CA LEU A 38 -18.56 18.09 -4.74
C LEU A 38 -18.91 19.58 -4.94
N ASN A 39 -17.94 20.47 -4.79
CA ASN A 39 -18.15 21.89 -5.11
C ASN A 39 -18.20 22.08 -6.63
N GLY A 40 -19.19 22.81 -7.12
CA GLY A 40 -19.45 23.08 -8.55
C GLY A 40 -19.95 21.87 -9.34
N ASP A 41 -20.54 20.88 -8.68
CA ASP A 41 -20.99 19.63 -9.30
C ASP A 41 -22.46 19.65 -9.75
N ALA A 42 -23.22 20.71 -9.43
CA ALA A 42 -24.62 20.86 -9.85
C ALA A 42 -24.83 20.65 -11.36
N LYS A 43 -23.84 21.05 -12.17
CA LYS A 43 -23.83 20.85 -13.64
C LYS A 43 -23.69 19.38 -14.06
N CYS A 44 -23.15 18.53 -13.19
CA CYS A 44 -22.99 17.09 -13.41
C CYS A 44 -24.16 16.31 -12.79
N THR A 45 -24.56 16.68 -11.58
CA THR A 45 -25.62 16.01 -10.80
C THR A 45 -27.03 16.32 -11.31
N ALA A 46 -27.16 17.27 -12.25
CA ALA A 46 -28.38 17.43 -13.04
C ALA A 46 -28.72 16.21 -13.92
N CYS A 47 -27.73 15.39 -14.27
CA CYS A 47 -27.91 14.17 -15.08
C CYS A 47 -27.40 12.90 -14.40
N HIS A 48 -26.52 13.02 -13.40
CA HIS A 48 -25.96 11.91 -12.65
C HIS A 48 -26.55 11.82 -11.25
N ASP A 49 -27.10 10.66 -10.89
CA ASP A 49 -27.73 10.42 -9.59
C ASP A 49 -27.26 9.11 -8.92
N GLU A 50 -27.86 8.76 -7.78
CA GLU A 50 -27.50 7.56 -7.02
C GLU A 50 -27.85 6.25 -7.74
N GLY A 51 -28.74 6.29 -8.75
CA GLY A 51 -29.16 5.17 -9.57
C GLY A 51 -28.21 4.87 -10.74
N ASP A 52 -27.19 5.70 -10.95
CA ASP A 52 -26.23 5.53 -12.04
C ASP A 52 -25.45 4.22 -11.95
N SER A 53 -25.16 3.64 -13.13
CA SER A 53 -24.24 2.51 -13.27
C SER A 53 -23.22 2.83 -14.37
N PRO A 54 -21.95 3.13 -14.03
CA PRO A 54 -21.34 3.06 -12.70
C PRO A 54 -21.76 4.19 -11.74
N GLU A 55 -21.74 3.92 -10.43
CA GLU A 55 -22.18 4.84 -9.37
C GLU A 55 -21.16 5.97 -9.13
N VAL A 56 -21.16 7.00 -9.98
CA VAL A 56 -20.18 8.09 -9.96
C VAL A 56 -20.27 8.95 -8.68
N LEU A 57 -21.44 9.08 -8.07
CA LEU A 57 -21.62 9.89 -6.86
C LEU A 57 -20.98 9.29 -5.60
N LYS A 58 -20.55 8.02 -5.64
CA LYS A 58 -19.84 7.38 -4.52
C LYS A 58 -18.48 8.00 -4.20
N ILE A 59 -17.96 8.89 -5.05
CA ILE A 59 -16.78 9.71 -4.72
C ILE A 59 -16.99 10.54 -3.45
N GLY A 60 -18.24 10.94 -3.17
CA GLY A 60 -18.64 11.61 -1.92
C GLY A 60 -18.29 10.83 -0.65
N LYS A 61 -18.16 9.50 -0.75
CA LYS A 61 -17.80 8.61 0.37
C LYS A 61 -16.29 8.53 0.60
N THR A 62 -15.50 9.23 -0.20
CA THR A 62 -14.03 9.20 -0.14
C THR A 62 -13.46 10.49 0.42
N ARG A 63 -12.13 10.54 0.60
CA ARG A 63 -11.43 11.78 0.94
C ARG A 63 -11.52 12.84 -0.15
N HIS A 64 -11.78 12.45 -1.39
CA HIS A 64 -12.04 13.38 -2.50
C HIS A 64 -13.48 13.90 -2.52
N GLY A 65 -14.32 13.51 -1.55
CA GLY A 65 -15.70 13.98 -1.37
C GLY A 65 -15.87 15.02 -0.26
N VAL A 66 -14.80 15.42 0.42
CA VAL A 66 -14.88 16.23 1.65
C VAL A 66 -15.00 17.71 1.30
N ARG A 67 -16.23 18.20 1.15
CA ARG A 67 -16.53 19.61 0.77
C ARG A 67 -15.89 20.66 1.67
N ALA A 68 -15.71 20.35 2.95
CA ALA A 68 -15.09 21.26 3.92
C ALA A 68 -13.57 21.44 3.70
N ASP A 69 -12.91 20.56 2.93
CA ASP A 69 -11.51 20.74 2.55
C ASP A 69 -11.44 21.47 1.21
N ALA A 70 -10.86 22.68 1.21
CA ALA A 70 -10.73 23.51 0.01
C ALA A 70 -9.83 22.89 -1.07
N ARG A 71 -9.04 21.86 -0.75
CA ARG A 71 -8.18 21.13 -1.70
C ARG A 71 -8.94 20.00 -2.42
N THR A 72 -10.17 19.72 -2.01
CA THR A 72 -10.99 18.68 -2.61
C THR A 72 -11.27 19.03 -4.08
N PRO A 73 -11.08 18.08 -5.02
CA PRO A 73 -11.26 18.34 -6.43
C PRO A 73 -12.74 18.52 -6.81
N SER A 74 -12.98 19.10 -7.98
CA SER A 74 -14.27 19.03 -8.68
C SER A 74 -14.31 17.85 -9.65
N CYS A 75 -15.48 17.54 -10.21
CA CYS A 75 -15.63 16.52 -11.26
C CYS A 75 -14.69 16.80 -12.45
N THR A 76 -14.61 18.06 -12.88
CA THR A 76 -13.80 18.48 -14.04
C THR A 76 -12.30 18.44 -13.77
N SER A 77 -11.88 18.51 -12.50
CA SER A 77 -10.47 18.40 -12.11
C SER A 77 -9.86 17.06 -12.57
N CYS A 78 -10.67 15.99 -12.58
CA CYS A 78 -10.28 14.66 -13.05
C CYS A 78 -10.78 14.36 -14.47
N HIS A 79 -12.00 14.75 -14.80
CA HIS A 79 -12.64 14.35 -16.06
C HIS A 79 -12.45 15.34 -17.22
N GLY A 80 -11.81 16.49 -16.98
CA GLY A 80 -11.75 17.58 -17.95
C GLY A 80 -13.08 18.34 -18.02
N ASP A 81 -13.18 19.34 -18.89
CA ASP A 81 -14.39 20.15 -19.01
C ASP A 81 -15.59 19.36 -19.52
N SER A 82 -15.34 18.30 -20.31
CA SER A 82 -16.33 17.32 -20.77
C SER A 82 -17.52 17.96 -21.51
N ALA A 83 -17.25 19.01 -22.29
CA ALA A 83 -18.29 19.81 -22.95
C ALA A 83 -19.16 18.97 -23.93
N ALA A 84 -18.55 18.06 -24.68
CA ALA A 84 -19.28 17.17 -25.59
C ALA A 84 -20.18 16.17 -24.84
N HIS A 85 -19.77 15.74 -23.66
CA HIS A 85 -20.55 14.87 -22.78
C HIS A 85 -21.72 15.62 -22.15
N MET A 86 -21.47 16.77 -21.51
CA MET A 86 -22.52 17.58 -20.86
C MET A 86 -23.51 18.17 -21.86
N GLY A 87 -23.04 18.50 -23.08
CA GLY A 87 -23.88 19.07 -24.13
C GLY A 87 -24.69 18.05 -24.92
N TYR A 88 -24.54 16.75 -24.62
CA TYR A 88 -25.20 15.70 -25.37
C TYR A 88 -26.70 15.63 -25.05
N LYS A 89 -27.54 15.78 -26.07
CA LYS A 89 -29.02 15.76 -25.97
C LYS A 89 -29.66 14.57 -26.70
N GLY A 90 -28.86 13.62 -27.19
CA GLY A 90 -29.37 12.47 -27.93
C GLY A 90 -29.96 11.40 -27.01
N SER A 91 -30.75 10.49 -27.58
CA SER A 91 -31.34 9.35 -26.86
C SER A 91 -30.42 8.12 -26.78
N ALA A 92 -29.36 8.08 -27.60
CA ALA A 92 -28.32 7.04 -27.52
C ALA A 92 -27.33 7.32 -26.38
N LYS A 93 -26.38 6.41 -26.16
CA LYS A 93 -25.35 6.59 -25.11
C LYS A 93 -24.51 7.86 -25.36
N PRO A 94 -24.35 8.76 -24.37
CA PRO A 94 -23.52 9.95 -24.54
C PRO A 94 -22.05 9.58 -24.82
N PRO A 95 -21.28 10.47 -25.48
CA PRO A 95 -19.84 10.31 -25.58
C PRO A 95 -19.22 10.26 -24.18
N ALA A 96 -18.06 9.63 -24.04
CA ALA A 96 -17.36 9.60 -22.76
C ALA A 96 -16.92 11.03 -22.35
N PRO A 97 -16.73 11.28 -21.04
CA PRO A 97 -16.02 12.48 -20.57
C PRO A 97 -14.63 12.58 -21.21
N ASP A 98 -14.06 13.80 -21.28
CA ASP A 98 -12.78 14.04 -21.97
C ASP A 98 -11.68 13.12 -21.45
N ARG A 99 -11.63 12.95 -20.11
CA ARG A 99 -10.79 11.95 -19.44
C ARG A 99 -11.65 10.89 -18.78
N SER A 100 -11.42 9.64 -19.16
CA SER A 100 -12.06 8.48 -18.53
C SER A 100 -11.01 7.51 -17.99
N PHE A 101 -11.36 6.80 -16.91
CA PHE A 101 -10.40 6.01 -16.14
C PHE A 101 -10.66 4.50 -16.19
N GLY A 102 -11.74 4.08 -16.86
CA GLY A 102 -12.12 2.68 -16.98
C GLY A 102 -11.11 1.85 -17.78
N LYS A 103 -11.21 0.52 -17.64
CA LYS A 103 -10.32 -0.44 -18.34
C LYS A 103 -10.34 -0.31 -19.87
N ARG A 104 -11.44 0.16 -20.45
CA ARG A 104 -11.63 0.38 -21.89
C ARG A 104 -11.52 1.87 -22.29
N SER A 105 -10.96 2.69 -21.41
CA SER A 105 -10.73 4.10 -21.69
C SER A 105 -9.76 4.26 -22.87
N LEU A 106 -10.04 5.22 -23.73
CA LEU A 106 -9.13 5.67 -24.79
C LEU A 106 -8.14 6.74 -24.29
N THR A 107 -8.35 7.27 -23.09
CA THR A 107 -7.45 8.25 -22.46
C THR A 107 -6.10 7.57 -22.14
N PRO A 108 -4.97 8.10 -22.65
CA PRO A 108 -3.64 7.53 -22.40
C PRO A 108 -3.31 7.40 -20.91
N VAL A 109 -2.50 6.40 -20.54
CA VAL A 109 -2.07 6.16 -19.16
C VAL A 109 -1.45 7.41 -18.53
N ALA A 110 -0.55 8.07 -19.27
CA ALA A 110 0.14 9.27 -18.80
C ALA A 110 -0.85 10.38 -18.41
N GLU A 111 -1.85 10.64 -19.25
CA GLU A 111 -2.88 11.66 -18.99
C GLU A 111 -3.78 11.29 -17.81
N ARG A 112 -4.13 10.01 -17.65
CA ARG A 112 -4.87 9.53 -16.47
C ARG A 112 -4.07 9.70 -15.19
N ASN A 113 -2.79 9.38 -15.21
CA ASN A 113 -1.92 9.54 -14.04
C ASN A 113 -1.70 11.03 -13.72
N GLU A 114 -1.56 11.87 -14.74
CA GLU A 114 -1.40 13.32 -14.57
C GLU A 114 -2.58 13.97 -13.85
N ALA A 115 -3.81 13.51 -14.12
CA ALA A 115 -4.99 13.96 -13.38
C ALA A 115 -4.83 13.76 -11.85
N CYS A 116 -4.18 12.68 -11.41
CA CYS A 116 -3.89 12.44 -10.01
C CYS A 116 -2.63 13.20 -9.53
N LEU A 117 -1.58 13.22 -10.35
CA LEU A 117 -0.27 13.78 -9.99
C LEU A 117 -0.31 15.31 -9.86
N SER A 118 -1.18 15.99 -10.59
CA SER A 118 -1.41 17.44 -10.45
C SER A 118 -1.59 17.89 -8.99
N CYS A 119 -2.18 17.03 -8.15
CA CYS A 119 -2.28 17.22 -6.70
C CYS A 119 -1.33 16.33 -5.88
N HIS A 120 -1.11 15.08 -6.29
CA HIS A 120 -0.40 14.08 -5.48
C HIS A 120 1.11 13.98 -5.69
N GLN A 121 1.69 14.66 -6.69
CA GLN A 121 3.12 14.55 -7.02
C GLN A 121 4.03 15.02 -5.86
N LYS A 122 3.59 16.01 -5.08
CA LYS A 122 4.36 16.58 -3.96
C LYS A 122 4.28 15.76 -2.66
N ASP A 123 3.54 14.66 -2.66
CA ASP A 123 3.44 13.79 -1.49
C ASP A 123 4.74 12.98 -1.32
N ALA A 124 5.32 12.98 -0.12
CA ALA A 124 6.51 12.20 0.21
C ALA A 124 6.36 10.70 -0.13
N LYS A 125 5.14 10.14 -0.07
CA LYS A 125 4.90 8.73 -0.43
C LYS A 125 4.86 8.47 -1.94
N ARG A 126 4.81 9.52 -2.77
CA ARG A 126 4.70 9.45 -4.23
C ARG A 126 5.78 10.25 -4.96
N SER A 127 6.73 10.83 -4.23
CA SER A 127 7.83 11.63 -4.76
C SER A 127 8.73 10.87 -5.73
N HIS A 128 8.78 9.54 -5.61
CA HIS A 128 9.57 8.66 -6.47
C HIS A 128 8.74 7.93 -7.53
N TRP A 129 7.52 8.44 -7.83
CA TRP A 129 6.68 7.86 -8.88
C TRP A 129 7.34 7.94 -10.24
N GLU A 130 7.88 9.10 -10.58
CA GLU A 130 8.63 9.30 -11.81
C GLU A 130 9.90 8.43 -11.78
N GLY A 131 10.07 7.58 -12.80
CA GLY A 131 11.15 6.60 -12.86
C GLY A 131 10.91 5.32 -12.06
N SER A 132 9.76 5.18 -11.36
CA SER A 132 9.41 3.92 -10.70
C SER A 132 9.13 2.81 -11.70
N VAL A 133 9.29 1.56 -11.28
CA VAL A 133 9.03 0.39 -12.14
C VAL A 133 7.57 0.24 -12.56
N HIS A 134 6.62 0.84 -11.83
CA HIS A 134 5.21 0.86 -12.20
C HIS A 134 4.92 1.96 -13.22
N GLN A 135 5.48 3.16 -13.02
CA GLN A 135 5.37 4.24 -14.00
C GLN A 135 6.02 3.85 -15.34
N ALA A 136 7.24 3.31 -15.30
CA ALA A 136 7.98 2.87 -16.49
C ALA A 136 7.35 1.69 -17.23
N ARG A 137 6.36 1.02 -16.63
CA ARG A 137 5.57 -0.06 -17.24
C ARG A 137 4.15 0.35 -17.57
N ASP A 138 3.89 1.65 -17.67
CA ASP A 138 2.57 2.20 -18.02
C ASP A 138 1.43 1.72 -17.11
N VAL A 139 1.71 1.50 -15.83
CA VAL A 139 0.67 1.21 -14.84
C VAL A 139 -0.05 2.50 -14.49
N ALA A 140 -1.39 2.48 -14.60
CA ALA A 140 -2.21 3.61 -14.21
C ALA A 140 -2.52 3.58 -12.70
N CYS A 141 -2.70 4.75 -12.07
CA CYS A 141 -3.16 4.83 -10.68
C CYS A 141 -4.47 4.04 -10.49
N THR A 142 -5.37 4.12 -11.47
CA THR A 142 -6.68 3.45 -11.47
C THR A 142 -6.64 1.95 -11.79
N SER A 143 -5.45 1.40 -12.08
CA SER A 143 -5.24 -0.05 -12.11
C SER A 143 -5.25 -0.65 -10.69
N CYS A 144 -4.97 0.16 -9.67
CA CYS A 144 -4.97 -0.28 -8.27
C CYS A 144 -6.01 0.44 -7.41
N HIS A 145 -6.21 1.74 -7.63
CA HIS A 145 -7.10 2.58 -6.84
C HIS A 145 -8.49 2.72 -7.48
N GLU A 146 -9.53 2.62 -6.67
CA GLU A 146 -10.90 2.95 -7.04
C GLU A 146 -11.36 4.21 -6.28
N VAL A 147 -11.81 5.24 -7.00
CA VAL A 147 -12.20 6.55 -6.40
C VAL A 147 -13.71 6.79 -6.32
N HIS A 148 -14.51 6.08 -7.13
CA HIS A 148 -15.97 6.12 -7.08
C HIS A 148 -16.52 4.98 -6.20
N THR A 149 -15.89 4.75 -5.05
CA THR A 149 -16.29 3.74 -4.07
C THR A 149 -15.91 4.20 -2.68
N GLY A 150 -16.72 3.87 -1.67
CA GLY A 150 -16.35 4.12 -0.27
C GLY A 150 -15.23 3.22 0.24
N HIS A 151 -14.93 2.12 -0.48
CA HIS A 151 -13.93 1.14 -0.09
C HIS A 151 -13.00 0.83 -1.26
N ASP A 152 -11.75 1.30 -1.13
CA ASP A 152 -10.68 1.08 -2.09
C ASP A 152 -9.84 -0.13 -1.66
N LYS A 153 -9.93 -1.22 -2.44
CA LYS A 153 -9.36 -2.53 -2.07
C LYS A 153 -7.87 -2.47 -1.77
N VAL A 154 -7.10 -1.68 -2.52
CA VAL A 154 -5.64 -1.59 -2.32
C VAL A 154 -5.28 -0.92 -0.98
N ARG A 155 -6.21 -0.19 -0.36
CA ARG A 155 -6.01 0.47 0.94
C ARG A 155 -6.42 -0.39 2.13
N ASP A 156 -7.16 -1.47 1.89
CA ASP A 156 -7.57 -2.41 2.93
C ASP A 156 -6.52 -3.52 3.08
N LYS A 157 -6.09 -3.77 4.32
CA LYS A 157 -5.07 -4.78 4.60
C LYS A 157 -5.47 -6.19 4.17
N GLN A 158 -6.76 -6.53 4.25
CA GLN A 158 -7.28 -7.85 3.90
C GLN A 158 -7.36 -8.07 2.39
N THR A 159 -7.46 -6.99 1.59
CA THR A 159 -7.70 -7.11 0.15
C THR A 159 -6.57 -6.55 -0.72
N GLN A 160 -5.61 -5.83 -0.14
CA GLN A 160 -4.47 -5.25 -0.88
C GLN A 160 -3.68 -6.31 -1.65
N ALA A 161 -3.39 -7.46 -1.02
CA ALA A 161 -2.58 -8.50 -1.61
C ALA A 161 -3.15 -9.00 -2.94
N GLU A 162 -4.47 -9.16 -3.04
CA GLU A 162 -5.14 -9.61 -4.27
C GLU A 162 -5.03 -8.60 -5.42
N VAL A 163 -5.01 -7.29 -5.13
CA VAL A 163 -4.73 -6.26 -6.14
C VAL A 163 -3.32 -6.44 -6.70
N CYS A 164 -2.33 -6.68 -5.85
CA CYS A 164 -0.96 -6.92 -6.27
C CYS A 164 -0.82 -8.23 -7.06
N PHE A 165 -1.49 -9.30 -6.62
CA PHE A 165 -1.44 -10.62 -7.24
C PHE A 165 -2.06 -10.72 -8.63
N ALA A 166 -2.85 -9.72 -9.05
CA ALA A 166 -3.30 -9.60 -10.43
C ALA A 166 -2.12 -9.65 -11.43
N CYS A 167 -0.96 -9.11 -11.03
CA CYS A 167 0.27 -9.11 -11.83
C CYS A 167 1.40 -9.93 -11.15
N HIS A 168 1.56 -9.82 -9.83
CA HIS A 168 2.65 -10.45 -9.07
C HIS A 168 2.36 -11.91 -8.68
N LYS A 169 2.21 -12.77 -9.68
CA LYS A 169 1.82 -14.18 -9.51
C LYS A 169 2.85 -15.00 -8.73
N GLU A 170 4.14 -14.72 -8.92
CA GLU A 170 5.21 -15.42 -8.20
C GLU A 170 5.11 -15.18 -6.69
N GLN A 171 4.88 -13.91 -6.29
CA GLN A 171 4.73 -13.56 -4.88
C GLN A 171 3.48 -14.21 -4.29
N ARG A 172 2.38 -14.31 -5.05
CA ARG A 172 1.19 -15.09 -4.65
C ARG A 172 1.56 -16.52 -4.30
N THR A 173 2.37 -17.18 -5.11
CA THR A 173 2.81 -18.56 -4.81
C THR A 173 3.73 -18.61 -3.59
N GLN A 174 4.62 -17.64 -3.42
CA GLN A 174 5.58 -17.62 -2.31
C GLN A 174 4.91 -17.43 -0.95
N VAL A 175 3.95 -16.50 -0.84
CA VAL A 175 3.25 -16.23 0.43
C VAL A 175 2.30 -17.35 0.85
N ASN A 176 1.97 -18.28 -0.05
CA ASN A 176 1.15 -19.46 0.25
C ASN A 176 1.99 -20.69 0.63
N LYS A 177 3.32 -20.56 0.71
CA LYS A 177 4.19 -21.63 1.20
C LYS A 177 4.08 -21.75 2.73
N PRO A 178 4.43 -22.89 3.35
CA PRO A 178 4.26 -23.09 4.79
C PRO A 178 4.98 -22.10 5.71
N SER A 179 6.12 -21.56 5.29
CA SER A 179 6.84 -20.52 6.05
C SER A 179 6.81 -19.22 5.26
N HIS A 180 6.09 -18.24 5.77
CA HIS A 180 5.90 -16.96 5.12
C HIS A 180 5.60 -15.88 6.16
N HIS A 181 5.69 -14.63 5.71
CA HIS A 181 5.13 -13.50 6.42
C HIS A 181 3.59 -13.55 6.40
N PRO A 182 2.88 -13.15 7.47
CA PRO A 182 1.44 -13.36 7.62
C PRO A 182 0.55 -12.42 6.76
N ILE A 183 0.78 -12.43 5.44
CA ILE A 183 0.03 -11.69 4.42
C ILE A 183 -1.34 -12.35 4.14
N PRO A 184 -1.43 -13.67 3.90
CA PRO A 184 -2.73 -14.34 3.72
C PRO A 184 -3.66 -14.21 4.92
N GLU A 185 -3.11 -14.09 6.13
CA GLU A 185 -3.84 -13.89 7.39
C GLU A 185 -4.26 -12.43 7.61
N GLY A 186 -3.91 -11.51 6.72
CA GLY A 186 -4.27 -10.09 6.79
C GLY A 186 -3.59 -9.32 7.93
N LYS A 187 -2.57 -9.89 8.59
CA LYS A 187 -1.83 -9.22 9.67
C LYS A 187 -0.79 -8.24 9.13
N MET A 188 -0.33 -8.46 7.91
CA MET A 188 0.55 -7.56 7.18
C MET A 188 0.25 -7.57 5.69
N THR A 189 0.88 -6.65 4.97
CA THR A 189 0.60 -6.36 3.57
C THR A 189 1.89 -6.11 2.80
N CYS A 190 1.81 -6.16 1.47
CA CYS A 190 2.93 -5.82 0.59
C CYS A 190 3.46 -4.42 0.88
N SER A 191 2.54 -3.49 1.17
CA SER A 191 2.85 -2.10 1.46
C SER A 191 3.57 -1.91 2.80
N ASP A 192 3.65 -2.90 3.69
CA ASP A 192 4.43 -2.74 4.93
C ASP A 192 5.93 -2.71 4.64
N CYS A 193 6.38 -3.41 3.59
CA CYS A 193 7.78 -3.42 3.14
C CYS A 193 8.01 -2.55 1.90
N HIS A 194 7.08 -2.53 0.94
CA HIS A 194 7.25 -1.85 -0.35
C HIS A 194 6.48 -0.53 -0.43
N ASN A 195 6.99 0.42 -1.21
CA ASN A 195 6.22 1.55 -1.69
C ASN A 195 5.93 1.37 -3.19
N ALA A 196 4.69 0.97 -3.50
CA ALA A 196 4.26 0.73 -4.89
C ALA A 196 4.34 1.99 -5.77
N HIS A 197 4.43 3.19 -5.18
CA HIS A 197 4.59 4.44 -5.93
C HIS A 197 6.05 4.81 -6.17
N GLY A 198 7.02 3.98 -5.79
CA GLY A 198 8.44 4.30 -5.93
C GLY A 198 9.17 4.49 -4.60
N SER A 199 10.45 4.13 -4.58
CA SER A 199 11.37 4.34 -3.46
C SER A 199 12.80 4.26 -3.98
N VAL A 200 13.74 4.88 -3.25
CA VAL A 200 15.18 4.73 -3.47
C VAL A 200 15.70 3.36 -3.01
N GLY A 201 14.94 2.69 -2.15
CA GLY A 201 15.28 1.36 -1.65
C GLY A 201 15.24 0.29 -2.74
N PRO A 202 16.03 -0.80 -2.60
CA PRO A 202 16.07 -1.88 -3.57
C PRO A 202 14.67 -2.48 -3.75
N LYS A 203 14.29 -2.78 -5.00
CA LYS A 203 12.99 -3.38 -5.33
C LYS A 203 11.80 -2.60 -4.74
N LEU A 204 11.89 -1.27 -4.70
CA LEU A 204 10.89 -0.37 -4.12
C LEU A 204 10.64 -0.58 -2.61
N MET A 205 11.60 -1.08 -1.85
CA MET A 205 11.48 -1.15 -0.39
C MET A 205 11.38 0.25 0.22
N LYS A 206 10.62 0.39 1.31
CA LYS A 206 10.37 1.68 1.97
C LYS A 206 11.60 2.32 2.61
N ARG A 207 12.63 1.54 2.92
CA ARG A 207 13.90 2.02 3.46
C ARG A 207 15.00 1.84 2.42
N ASP A 208 16.11 2.54 2.65
CA ASP A 208 17.20 2.65 1.69
C ASP A 208 17.95 1.31 1.47
N SER A 209 17.81 0.37 2.41
CA SER A 209 18.42 -0.96 2.34
C SER A 209 17.44 -2.07 2.73
N VAL A 210 17.80 -3.32 2.38
CA VAL A 210 17.04 -4.52 2.80
C VAL A 210 17.07 -4.64 4.33
N VAL A 211 18.25 -4.50 4.95
CA VAL A 211 18.43 -4.63 6.40
C VAL A 211 17.63 -3.59 7.17
N ASP A 212 17.63 -2.32 6.75
CA ASP A 212 16.86 -1.27 7.42
C ASP A 212 15.36 -1.48 7.31
N THR A 213 14.90 -2.10 6.22
CA THR A 213 13.50 -2.49 6.07
C THR A 213 13.16 -3.63 7.03
N CYS A 214 14.02 -4.64 7.17
CA CYS A 214 13.81 -5.73 8.13
C CYS A 214 13.78 -5.22 9.58
N TYR A 215 14.68 -4.30 9.93
CA TYR A 215 14.79 -3.74 11.28
C TYR A 215 13.62 -2.86 11.71
N THR A 216 12.68 -2.53 10.83
CA THR A 216 11.45 -1.84 11.26
C THR A 216 10.58 -2.72 12.17
N CYS A 217 10.72 -4.04 12.05
CA CYS A 217 10.00 -5.01 12.85
C CYS A 217 10.96 -5.92 13.64
N HIS A 218 12.06 -6.36 13.00
CA HIS A 218 13.07 -7.24 13.60
C HIS A 218 14.21 -6.44 14.27
N MET A 219 13.84 -5.52 15.15
CA MET A 219 14.79 -4.60 15.81
C MET A 219 15.86 -5.36 16.62
N GLU A 220 15.52 -6.53 17.14
CA GLU A 220 16.41 -7.40 17.90
C GLU A 220 17.58 -7.95 17.08
N LYS A 221 17.59 -7.75 15.74
CA LYS A 221 18.63 -8.20 14.82
C LYS A 221 19.55 -7.07 14.32
N ARG A 222 19.31 -5.82 14.75
CA ARG A 222 19.97 -4.62 14.19
C ARG A 222 21.45 -4.47 14.52
N GLY A 223 21.93 -5.06 15.61
CA GLY A 223 23.29 -4.85 16.08
C GLY A 223 23.59 -3.36 16.40
N PRO A 224 24.88 -2.98 16.56
CA PRO A 224 26.05 -3.84 16.38
C PRO A 224 26.15 -4.89 17.51
N PHE A 225 26.38 -6.14 17.14
CA PHE A 225 26.74 -7.16 18.12
C PHE A 225 28.25 -7.17 18.36
N VAL A 226 28.69 -7.61 19.54
CA VAL A 226 30.12 -7.85 19.85
C VAL A 226 30.73 -8.85 18.84
N HIS A 227 29.94 -9.85 18.46
CA HIS A 227 30.26 -10.80 17.41
C HIS A 227 29.11 -10.83 16.41
N ASN A 228 29.25 -10.14 15.29
CA ASN A 228 28.29 -10.19 14.18
C ASN A 228 28.52 -11.44 13.32
N HIS A 229 27.43 -11.95 12.74
CA HIS A 229 27.52 -12.90 11.63
C HIS A 229 27.46 -12.08 10.34
N GLU A 230 28.57 -11.98 9.61
CA GLU A 230 28.75 -10.98 8.53
C GLU A 230 27.57 -10.91 7.52
N PRO A 231 27.11 -12.03 6.93
CA PRO A 231 25.91 -12.03 6.06
C PRO A 231 24.64 -11.37 6.60
N VAL A 232 24.44 -11.35 7.93
CA VAL A 232 23.26 -10.78 8.59
C VAL A 232 23.32 -9.25 8.64
N SER A 233 24.52 -8.70 8.78
CA SER A 233 24.76 -7.26 8.77
C SER A 233 24.72 -6.66 7.36
N GLU A 234 25.01 -7.46 6.33
CA GLU A 234 24.97 -7.04 4.94
C GLU A 234 23.55 -7.10 4.33
N ASP A 235 22.94 -8.29 4.29
CA ASP A 235 21.62 -8.49 3.71
C ASP A 235 20.94 -9.74 4.30
N CYS A 236 19.83 -9.54 5.03
CA CYS A 236 19.01 -10.62 5.57
C CYS A 236 18.53 -11.59 4.47
N SER A 237 18.38 -11.10 3.23
CA SER A 237 17.99 -11.90 2.08
C SER A 237 19.05 -12.90 1.64
N ASN A 238 20.30 -12.82 2.12
CA ASN A 238 21.32 -13.83 1.85
C ASN A 238 20.84 -15.23 2.26
N CYS A 239 20.21 -15.33 3.43
CA CYS A 239 19.67 -16.58 3.96
C CYS A 239 18.15 -16.70 3.84
N HIS A 240 17.41 -15.59 3.93
CA HIS A 240 15.94 -15.59 3.93
C HIS A 240 15.34 -15.25 2.56
N ASN A 241 14.19 -15.83 2.23
CA ASN A 241 13.30 -15.30 1.21
C ASN A 241 12.11 -14.62 1.90
N PRO A 242 12.00 -13.28 1.86
CA PRO A 242 11.02 -12.54 2.64
C PRO A 242 9.56 -12.78 2.21
N HIS A 243 9.29 -13.40 1.06
CA HIS A 243 7.90 -13.70 0.67
C HIS A 243 7.45 -15.08 1.13
N GLY A 244 8.36 -16.05 1.23
CA GLY A 244 8.08 -17.36 1.78
C GLY A 244 8.84 -18.52 1.13
N THR A 245 9.01 -19.58 1.92
CA THR A 245 9.72 -20.82 1.55
C THR A 245 9.02 -22.05 2.11
N VAL A 246 9.42 -23.21 1.62
CA VAL A 246 9.01 -24.50 2.20
C VAL A 246 9.82 -24.88 3.45
N VAL A 247 10.96 -24.24 3.65
CA VAL A 247 11.81 -24.40 4.84
C VAL A 247 11.34 -23.45 5.92
N GLU A 248 11.38 -23.86 7.18
CA GLU A 248 11.06 -23.00 8.32
C GLU A 248 11.90 -21.73 8.38
N SER A 249 11.37 -20.71 9.07
CA SER A 249 11.98 -19.39 9.20
C SER A 249 12.30 -18.72 7.85
N MET A 250 11.56 -19.07 6.80
CA MET A 250 11.72 -18.50 5.45
C MET A 250 13.13 -18.69 4.85
N LEU A 251 13.85 -19.76 5.22
CA LEU A 251 15.21 -19.99 4.73
C LEU A 251 15.23 -20.47 3.27
N LYS A 252 16.16 -19.94 2.46
CA LYS A 252 16.37 -20.35 1.06
C LYS A 252 16.77 -21.82 0.93
N ALA A 253 17.50 -22.34 1.91
CA ALA A 253 17.91 -23.74 1.99
C ALA A 253 17.83 -24.21 3.45
N ARG A 254 17.60 -25.51 3.65
CA ARG A 254 17.62 -26.10 4.98
C ARG A 254 19.06 -26.28 5.48
N PRO A 255 19.35 -26.03 6.76
CA PRO A 255 20.58 -26.49 7.39
C PRO A 255 20.74 -28.02 7.26
N PRO A 256 21.99 -28.54 7.11
CA PRO A 256 23.26 -27.81 7.14
C PRO A 256 23.66 -27.19 5.79
N PHE A 257 22.92 -27.49 4.71
CA PHE A 257 23.27 -27.09 3.35
C PHE A 257 23.37 -25.58 3.17
N LEU A 258 22.52 -24.81 3.87
CA LEU A 258 22.62 -23.35 3.88
C LEU A 258 23.99 -22.87 4.41
N CYS A 259 24.43 -23.42 5.54
CA CYS A 259 25.70 -23.06 6.15
C CYS A 259 26.88 -23.44 5.25
N HIS A 260 26.78 -24.59 4.57
CA HIS A 260 27.83 -25.10 3.69
C HIS A 260 28.02 -24.33 2.38
N GLN A 261 27.15 -23.36 2.08
CA GLN A 261 27.37 -22.43 0.98
C GLN A 261 28.54 -21.47 1.25
N CYS A 262 28.86 -21.24 2.53
CA CYS A 262 29.95 -20.35 2.94
C CYS A 262 30.98 -21.06 3.84
N HIS A 263 30.52 -21.97 4.71
CA HIS A 263 31.37 -22.67 5.67
C HIS A 263 31.73 -24.08 5.17
N THR A 264 33.01 -24.30 4.91
CA THR A 264 33.54 -25.66 4.73
C THR A 264 33.33 -26.47 6.02
N PRO A 265 32.77 -27.69 5.95
CA PRO A 265 32.53 -28.51 7.14
C PRO A 265 33.82 -28.69 7.97
N HIS A 266 33.67 -28.72 9.30
CA HIS A 266 34.79 -28.99 10.20
C HIS A 266 35.31 -30.43 10.04
N GLY A 267 36.24 -30.63 9.10
CA GLY A 267 37.12 -31.80 9.00
C GLY A 267 36.46 -33.13 8.59
N GLY A 268 37.31 -34.12 8.25
CA GLY A 268 36.95 -35.45 7.74
C GLY A 268 36.24 -36.40 8.73
N PHE A 269 35.46 -35.88 9.68
CA PHE A 269 34.84 -36.63 10.76
C PHE A 269 33.32 -36.76 10.66
N ILE A 270 32.70 -36.31 9.57
CA ILE A 270 31.25 -36.45 9.35
C ILE A 270 30.97 -37.38 8.15
N PRO A 271 30.88 -38.71 8.37
CA PRO A 271 30.62 -39.69 7.31
C PRO A 271 29.40 -39.35 6.43
N GLN A 272 28.38 -38.73 7.01
CA GLN A 272 27.11 -38.39 6.35
C GLN A 272 27.26 -37.36 5.23
N LEU A 273 28.27 -36.49 5.27
CA LEU A 273 28.52 -35.54 4.18
C LEU A 273 29.25 -36.17 2.99
N ALA A 274 29.90 -37.31 3.18
CA ALA A 274 30.54 -38.10 2.12
C ALA A 274 29.59 -39.16 1.51
N GLY A 275 28.29 -39.10 1.81
CA GLY A 275 27.32 -40.10 1.37
C GLY A 275 27.43 -41.44 2.09
N ALA A 276 28.28 -41.56 3.11
CA ALA A 276 28.36 -42.75 3.95
C ALA A 276 27.28 -42.70 5.03
N GLN A 277 26.44 -43.74 5.09
CA GLN A 277 25.59 -43.95 6.26
C GLN A 277 26.50 -44.15 7.48
N SER A 278 26.44 -43.25 8.47
CA SER A 278 26.91 -43.62 9.79
C SER A 278 26.02 -44.75 10.26
N ALA A 279 26.61 -45.91 10.53
CA ALA A 279 25.89 -46.98 11.21
C ALA A 279 25.32 -46.40 12.51
N LEU A 280 24.01 -46.54 12.68
CA LEU A 280 23.36 -46.30 13.95
C LEU A 280 24.07 -47.22 14.95
N ASN A 281 24.83 -46.65 15.89
CA ASN A 281 25.52 -47.40 16.95
C ASN A 281 26.80 -48.21 16.56
N THR A 282 27.79 -47.60 15.90
CA THR A 282 29.17 -48.19 15.85
C THR A 282 30.26 -47.30 16.45
N SER A 283 29.89 -46.33 17.30
CA SER A 283 30.87 -45.70 18.20
C SER A 283 30.86 -46.45 19.53
N THR A 284 31.68 -47.49 19.63
CA THR A 284 32.07 -48.13 20.89
C THR A 284 32.93 -47.23 21.79
N ASN A 285 32.98 -45.91 21.55
CA ASN A 285 33.58 -44.97 22.47
C ASN A 285 32.50 -44.45 23.44
N THR A 286 32.51 -45.03 24.63
CA THR A 286 31.67 -44.72 25.81
C THR A 286 31.90 -43.31 26.39
N ASN A 287 32.55 -42.41 25.65
CA ASN A 287 32.86 -41.05 26.09
C ASN A 287 32.31 -39.95 25.16
N THR A 288 31.23 -40.21 24.42
CA THR A 288 30.53 -39.16 23.68
C THR A 288 29.41 -38.58 24.54
N THR A 289 29.61 -37.36 25.03
CA THR A 289 28.63 -36.51 25.71
C THR A 289 27.39 -36.24 24.84
N GLY A 290 26.52 -37.22 24.55
CA GLY A 290 25.29 -37.06 23.74
C GLY A 290 25.48 -36.53 22.30
N LYS A 291 26.72 -36.20 21.90
CA LYS A 291 27.11 -35.64 20.60
C LYS A 291 27.31 -36.80 19.63
N SER A 292 26.20 -37.43 19.25
CA SER A 292 26.21 -38.42 18.15
C SER A 292 26.75 -37.75 16.88
N LYS A 293 27.57 -38.46 16.10
CA LYS A 293 28.08 -38.04 14.78
C LYS A 293 26.96 -37.75 13.77
N ILE A 294 25.70 -37.99 14.14
CA ILE A 294 24.48 -37.80 13.34
C ILE A 294 23.82 -36.42 13.59
N ASN A 295 24.35 -35.59 14.51
CA ASN A 295 23.68 -34.36 14.98
C ASN A 295 23.62 -33.20 13.98
N VAL A 296 24.36 -33.24 12.86
CA VAL A 296 24.38 -32.14 11.88
C VAL A 296 23.24 -32.17 10.88
N THR A 297 22.51 -33.29 10.74
CA THR A 297 21.34 -33.40 9.86
C THR A 297 20.04 -33.61 10.64
N GLN A 298 20.12 -33.73 11.96
CA GLN A 298 18.97 -33.96 12.85
C GLN A 298 18.66 -32.72 13.70
N GLY A 299 17.41 -32.59 14.15
CA GLY A 299 16.97 -31.45 14.96
C GLY A 299 17.21 -30.11 14.26
N ARG A 300 17.86 -29.17 14.94
CA ARG A 300 18.24 -27.86 14.38
C ARG A 300 19.57 -27.88 13.61
N SER A 301 20.10 -29.07 13.29
CA SER A 301 21.34 -29.22 12.52
C SER A 301 22.51 -28.48 13.20
N CYS A 302 23.25 -27.65 12.47
CA CYS A 302 24.36 -26.85 13.00
C CYS A 302 23.92 -25.99 14.21
N MET A 303 22.67 -25.54 14.23
CA MET A 303 22.12 -24.70 15.29
C MET A 303 21.80 -25.47 16.58
N ASN A 304 21.99 -26.79 16.63
CA ASN A 304 22.00 -27.53 17.89
C ASN A 304 23.18 -27.11 18.78
N CYS A 305 24.27 -26.64 18.15
CA CYS A 305 25.46 -26.11 18.82
C CYS A 305 25.55 -24.60 18.62
N HIS A 306 25.39 -24.14 17.38
CA HIS A 306 25.55 -22.73 17.01
C HIS A 306 24.21 -21.98 17.02
N THR A 307 23.71 -21.65 18.20
CA THR A 307 22.37 -21.05 18.37
C THR A 307 22.30 -19.57 17.99
N GLN A 308 23.43 -18.85 18.01
CA GLN A 308 23.50 -17.40 17.81
C GLN A 308 23.84 -17.00 16.36
N VAL A 309 23.07 -17.50 15.39
CA VAL A 309 23.31 -17.27 13.95
C VAL A 309 23.18 -15.81 13.50
N HIS A 310 22.49 -14.97 14.28
CA HIS A 310 22.27 -13.56 13.97
C HIS A 310 23.25 -12.62 14.67
N GLY A 311 24.29 -13.17 15.32
CA GLY A 311 25.23 -12.44 16.14
C GLY A 311 24.94 -12.55 17.64
N THR A 312 25.94 -12.18 18.45
CA THR A 312 25.89 -12.27 19.91
C THR A 312 26.66 -11.14 20.58
N ASN A 313 26.14 -10.67 21.72
CA ASN A 313 26.80 -9.72 22.62
C ASN A 313 27.58 -10.41 23.74
N ASN A 314 27.74 -11.74 23.68
CA ASN A 314 28.52 -12.44 24.68
C ASN A 314 30.01 -12.03 24.55
N PRO A 315 30.61 -11.43 25.60
CA PRO A 315 32.01 -11.02 25.56
C PRO A 315 32.98 -12.21 25.63
N ALA A 316 32.50 -13.40 26.00
CA ALA A 316 33.34 -14.55 26.20
C ALA A 316 33.84 -15.12 24.86
N ALA A 317 35.14 -14.97 24.62
CA ALA A 317 35.86 -15.68 23.57
C ALA A 317 36.13 -17.16 23.89
N THR A 318 35.59 -17.71 24.99
CA THR A 318 35.91 -19.06 25.49
C THR A 318 34.76 -19.82 26.15
N ASN A 319 33.63 -19.20 26.52
CA ASN A 319 32.48 -19.94 27.09
C ASN A 319 31.11 -19.23 26.95
N PRO A 320 30.10 -19.79 26.25
CA PRO A 320 30.20 -21.01 25.46
C PRO A 320 31.20 -20.76 24.34
N THR A 321 32.21 -21.63 24.31
CA THR A 321 33.39 -21.63 23.46
C THR A 321 33.12 -21.11 22.04
N PRO A 322 34.08 -20.44 21.36
CA PRO A 322 33.98 -19.94 20.00
C PRO A 322 33.43 -20.95 18.99
N GLN A 323 33.56 -22.25 19.26
CA GLN A 323 32.91 -23.35 18.54
C GLN A 323 31.37 -23.34 18.56
N PHE A 324 30.72 -22.41 19.26
CA PHE A 324 29.27 -22.20 19.27
C PHE A 324 28.88 -20.84 18.67
N ASN A 325 29.87 -20.00 18.34
CA ASN A 325 29.68 -18.82 17.52
C ASN A 325 29.98 -19.24 16.07
N PHE A 326 29.12 -18.89 15.13
CA PHE A 326 29.53 -18.94 13.72
C PHE A 326 30.54 -17.81 13.53
N ARG A 327 31.82 -18.17 13.40
CA ARG A 327 32.82 -17.33 12.75
C ARG A 327 32.97 -17.81 11.32
#